data_AF-A0A7V8E927-F1
#
_entry.id   AF-A0A7V8E927-F1
#
_cell.length_a   1.000
_cell.length_b   1.000
_cell.length_c   1.000
_cell.angle_alpha   90.00
_cell.angle_beta   90.00
_cell.angle_gamma   90.00
#
_symmetry.space_group_name_H-M   'P 1'
#
loop_
_entity.id
_entity.type
_entity.pdbx_description
1 polymer ?
#
loop_
_entity_poly.entity_id
_entity_poly.type
_entity_poly.pdbx_seq_one_letter_code
_entity_poly.pdbx_strand_id
1 'polypeptide(L)'
;MSTLIPKPAGIDPKPGGLAHAAIHPVVMRVGNGPTPEELHELTPGQRSLYSIYWCVYEVCNGGFRQFFGNPTGVVAHEAVIGFRAVGSLQLASVVETAIAKFGPIFPADEGRRWDAMKRMPLKKDERIGGFDDLDDRFYEVLADGVALNQMRDRYVSEHPSGFFRSTK
;
A
#
# COMPACT_ATOMS: atom_id res chain seq x y z
N MET A 1 -22.12 20.35 4.23
CA MET A 1 -21.82 19.35 5.27
C MET A 1 -21.01 18.24 4.61
N SER A 2 -19.68 18.35 4.63
CA SER A 2 -18.79 17.31 4.11
C SER A 2 -18.68 16.24 5.19
N THR A 3 -19.32 15.10 4.98
CA THR A 3 -19.11 13.93 5.84
C THR A 3 -17.73 13.38 5.53
N LEU A 4 -16.74 13.74 6.35
CA LEU A 4 -15.51 12.96 6.49
C LEU A 4 -15.96 11.53 6.80
N ILE A 5 -15.66 10.58 5.92
CA ILE A 5 -15.80 9.17 6.28
C ILE A 5 -14.74 8.94 7.36
N PRO A 6 -15.13 8.65 8.62
CA PRO A 6 -14.15 8.42 9.66
C PRO A 6 -13.31 7.20 9.29
N LYS A 7 -12.00 7.27 9.56
CA LYS A 7 -11.06 6.14 9.52
C LYS A 7 -11.78 4.88 10.01
N PRO A 8 -11.81 3.78 9.25
CA PRO A 8 -12.49 2.59 9.71
C PRO A 8 -11.86 2.13 11.03
N ALA A 9 -12.65 2.13 12.10
CA ALA A 9 -12.22 1.60 13.38
C ALA A 9 -12.04 0.08 13.22
N GLY A 10 -10.84 -0.44 13.54
CA GLY A 10 -10.61 -1.88 13.63
C GLY A 10 -10.02 -2.58 12.40
N ILE A 11 -9.50 -1.85 11.41
CA ILE A 11 -8.66 -2.48 10.38
C ILE A 11 -7.28 -2.71 11.00
N ASP A 12 -7.02 -3.96 11.43
CA ASP A 12 -5.66 -4.38 11.74
C ASP A 12 -4.84 -4.37 10.44
N PRO A 13 -3.80 -3.52 10.30
CA PRO A 13 -2.94 -3.54 9.13
C PRO A 13 -2.19 -4.87 9.01
N LYS A 14 -2.07 -5.63 10.12
CA LYS A 14 -1.48 -6.96 10.09
C LYS A 14 -2.33 -7.87 9.19
N PRO A 15 -1.68 -8.60 8.26
CA PRO A 15 -2.37 -9.63 7.52
C PRO A 15 -2.97 -10.69 8.45
N GLY A 16 -3.88 -11.51 7.91
CA GLY A 16 -4.32 -12.75 8.57
C GLY A 16 -3.15 -13.70 8.86
N GLY A 17 -3.44 -14.88 9.41
CA GLY A 17 -2.44 -15.74 10.03
C GLY A 17 -1.27 -16.14 9.11
N LEU A 18 -1.56 -16.57 7.88
CA LEU A 18 -0.54 -17.07 6.94
C LEU A 18 0.26 -15.95 6.30
N ALA A 19 -0.43 -14.91 5.84
CA ALA A 19 0.20 -13.74 5.25
C ALA A 19 1.08 -13.02 6.27
N HIS A 20 0.66 -12.92 7.53
CA HIS A 20 1.46 -12.33 8.59
C HIS A 20 2.73 -13.15 8.83
N ALA A 21 2.60 -14.48 8.98
CA ALA A 21 3.75 -15.36 9.15
C ALA A 21 4.74 -15.27 7.97
N ALA A 22 4.22 -15.13 6.74
CA ALA A 22 5.05 -15.06 5.53
C ALA A 22 5.85 -13.75 5.41
N ILE A 23 5.33 -12.61 5.88
CA ILE A 23 6.01 -11.31 5.72
C ILE A 23 6.55 -10.69 6.99
N HIS A 24 6.13 -11.11 8.19
CA HIS A 24 6.58 -10.50 9.42
C HIS A 24 8.12 -10.48 9.54
N PRO A 25 8.87 -11.56 9.25
CA PRO A 25 10.33 -11.51 9.24
C PRO A 25 10.90 -10.52 8.22
N VAL A 26 10.22 -10.36 7.07
CA VAL A 26 10.61 -9.39 6.04
C VAL A 26 10.39 -7.96 6.54
N VAL A 27 9.23 -7.65 7.12
CA VAL A 27 8.92 -6.33 7.68
C VAL A 27 9.90 -5.96 8.79
N MET A 28 10.24 -6.89 9.68
CA MET A 28 11.20 -6.65 10.76
C MET A 28 12.63 -6.43 10.27
N ARG A 29 13.01 -7.08 9.15
CA ARG A 29 14.36 -6.97 8.57
C ARG A 29 14.52 -5.71 7.72
N VAL A 30 13.55 -5.45 6.83
CA VAL A 30 13.63 -4.41 5.79
C VAL A 30 13.08 -3.06 6.29
N GLY A 31 12.21 -3.06 7.30
CA GLY A 31 11.67 -1.83 7.86
C GLY A 31 10.73 -1.09 6.89
N ASN A 32 10.65 0.24 7.01
CA ASN A 32 9.65 1.11 6.37
C ASN A 32 10.20 1.97 5.22
N GLY A 33 11.26 1.55 4.56
CA GLY A 33 11.88 2.29 3.47
C GLY A 33 12.96 1.44 2.82
N PRO A 34 12.58 0.43 2.03
CA PRO A 34 13.54 -0.52 1.46
C PRO A 34 14.44 0.19 0.46
N THR A 35 15.71 -0.22 0.38
CA THR A 35 16.52 0.08 -0.79
C THR A 35 16.04 -0.73 -2.00
N PRO A 36 16.36 -0.31 -3.25
CA PRO A 36 16.08 -1.11 -4.43
C PRO A 36 16.67 -2.53 -4.35
N GLU A 37 17.85 -2.68 -3.75
CA GLU A 37 18.52 -3.97 -3.55
C GLU A 37 17.73 -4.85 -2.58
N GLU A 38 17.33 -4.33 -1.41
CA GLU A 38 16.52 -5.08 -0.45
C GLU A 38 15.20 -5.55 -1.05
N LEU A 39 14.56 -4.69 -1.86
CA LEU A 39 13.31 -4.99 -2.55
C LEU A 39 13.49 -6.07 -3.65
N HIS A 40 14.66 -6.08 -4.30
CA HIS A 40 15.03 -7.08 -5.30
C HIS A 40 15.32 -8.45 -4.68
N GLU A 41 15.88 -8.48 -3.47
CA GLU A 41 16.12 -9.73 -2.74
C GLU A 41 14.83 -10.47 -2.33
N LEU A 42 13.74 -9.73 -2.13
CA LEU A 42 12.44 -10.30 -1.81
C LEU A 42 11.93 -11.17 -2.95
N THR A 43 11.35 -12.32 -2.59
CA THR A 43 10.58 -13.10 -3.55
C THR A 43 9.38 -12.28 -4.07
N PRO A 44 8.84 -12.58 -5.25
CA PRO A 44 7.69 -11.85 -5.79
C PRO A 44 6.49 -11.79 -4.83
N GLY A 45 6.20 -12.89 -4.12
CA GLY A 45 5.14 -12.94 -3.12
C GLY A 45 5.45 -12.08 -1.89
N GLN A 46 6.67 -12.18 -1.35
CA GLN A 46 7.11 -11.34 -0.22
C GLN A 46 7.02 -9.86 -0.54
N ARG A 47 7.56 -9.43 -1.70
CA ARG A 47 7.50 -8.05 -2.16
C ARG A 47 6.06 -7.56 -2.27
N SER A 48 5.19 -8.36 -2.88
CA SER A 48 3.76 -8.02 -3.03
C SER A 48 3.09 -7.76 -1.69
N LEU A 49 3.22 -8.69 -0.73
CA LEU A 49 2.56 -8.56 0.57
C LEU A 49 3.22 -7.53 1.49
N TYR A 50 4.54 -7.36 1.41
CA TYR A 50 5.28 -6.30 2.10
C TYR A 50 4.82 -4.90 1.65
N SER A 51 4.67 -4.69 0.33
CA SER A 51 4.22 -3.41 -0.21
C SER A 51 2.76 -3.11 0.11
N ILE A 52 1.88 -4.12 0.06
CA ILE A 52 0.50 -3.98 0.56
C ILE A 52 0.50 -3.58 2.03
N TYR A 53 1.31 -4.24 2.87
CA TYR A 53 1.36 -3.96 4.31
C TYR A 53 1.66 -2.48 4.59
N TRP A 54 2.72 -1.91 3.99
CA TRP A 54 3.07 -0.51 4.20
C TRP A 54 2.06 0.46 3.59
N CYS A 55 1.53 0.16 2.41
CA CYS A 55 0.48 0.98 1.81
C CYS A 55 -0.75 1.06 2.71
N VAL A 56 -1.27 -0.09 3.17
CA VAL A 56 -2.42 -0.14 4.08
C VAL A 56 -2.11 0.56 5.40
N TYR A 57 -0.94 0.29 6.00
CA TYR A 57 -0.54 0.88 7.27
C TYR A 57 -0.51 2.41 7.21
N GLU A 58 0.14 2.96 6.19
CA GLU A 58 0.33 4.40 6.06
C GLU A 58 -0.95 5.13 5.67
N VAL A 59 -1.69 4.60 4.69
CA VAL A 59 -2.97 5.18 4.26
C VAL A 59 -3.97 5.14 5.42
N CYS A 60 -4.07 4.04 6.17
CA CYS A 60 -4.95 4.00 7.34
C CYS A 60 -4.48 4.89 8.51
N ASN A 61 -3.21 5.28 8.55
CA ASN A 61 -2.68 6.14 9.61
C ASN A 61 -2.78 7.64 9.27
N GLY A 62 -2.58 8.03 8.00
CA GLY A 62 -2.61 9.44 7.59
C GLY A 62 -2.89 9.68 6.12
N GLY A 63 -3.56 8.75 5.44
CA GLY A 63 -3.92 8.84 4.03
C GLY A 63 -2.74 8.68 3.06
N PHE A 64 -3.03 8.82 1.77
CA PHE A 64 -2.05 8.74 0.69
C PHE A 64 -0.95 9.80 0.83
N ARG A 65 -1.27 10.97 1.40
CA ARG A 65 -0.25 11.99 1.67
C ARG A 65 0.82 11.49 2.62
N GLN A 66 0.46 10.75 3.66
CA GLN A 66 1.44 10.13 4.55
C GLN A 66 2.19 8.99 3.85
N PHE A 67 1.47 8.11 3.15
CA PHE A 67 2.10 7.02 2.40
C PHE A 67 3.18 7.52 1.42
N PHE A 68 2.86 8.52 0.59
CA PHE A 68 3.82 9.06 -0.36
C PHE A 68 4.87 9.97 0.28
N GLY A 69 4.55 10.62 1.40
CA GLY A 69 5.48 11.49 2.12
C GLY A 69 6.54 10.73 2.90
N ASN A 70 6.23 9.51 3.33
CA ASN A 70 7.17 8.68 4.07
C ASN A 70 8.11 7.90 3.14
N PRO A 71 9.21 7.33 3.67
CA PRO A 71 10.09 6.44 2.91
C PRO A 71 9.34 5.25 2.28
N THR A 72 8.24 4.80 2.91
CA THR A 72 7.34 3.76 2.43
C THR A 72 6.73 4.08 1.06
N GLY A 73 6.65 5.34 0.65
CA GLY A 73 6.14 5.74 -0.67
C GLY A 73 6.92 5.14 -1.85
N VAL A 74 8.16 4.67 -1.63
CA VAL A 74 8.98 4.03 -2.66
C VAL A 74 8.36 2.74 -3.21
N VAL A 75 7.52 2.05 -2.41
CA VAL A 75 6.90 0.77 -2.81
C VAL A 75 5.50 0.92 -3.43
N ALA A 76 5.13 2.12 -3.87
CA ALA A 76 3.78 2.40 -4.37
C ALA A 76 3.40 1.54 -5.59
N HIS A 77 4.30 1.38 -6.56
CA HIS A 77 4.03 0.55 -7.73
C HIS A 77 3.93 -0.94 -7.38
N GLU A 78 4.78 -1.40 -6.46
CA GLU A 78 4.77 -2.77 -5.94
C GLU A 78 3.49 -3.05 -5.15
N ALA A 79 2.93 -2.05 -4.46
CA ALA A 79 1.63 -2.18 -3.82
C ALA A 79 0.51 -2.40 -4.85
N VAL A 80 0.53 -1.70 -6.00
CA VAL A 80 -0.42 -1.96 -7.10
C VAL A 80 -0.29 -3.39 -7.63
N ILE A 81 0.95 -3.86 -7.86
CA ILE A 81 1.22 -5.23 -8.29
C ILE A 81 0.68 -6.23 -7.26
N GLY A 82 0.95 -5.98 -5.98
CA GLY A 82 0.50 -6.84 -4.89
C GLY A 82 -1.02 -6.89 -4.79
N PHE A 83 -1.71 -5.75 -4.84
CA PHE A 83 -3.17 -5.72 -4.81
C PHE A 83 -3.78 -6.49 -5.98
N ARG A 84 -3.19 -6.41 -7.18
CA ARG A 84 -3.60 -7.23 -8.32
C ARG A 84 -3.35 -8.72 -8.08
N ALA A 85 -2.20 -9.08 -7.52
CA ALA A 85 -1.82 -10.46 -7.25
C ALA A 85 -2.75 -11.15 -6.23
N VAL A 86 -3.21 -10.43 -5.21
CA VAL A 86 -4.19 -10.96 -4.23
C VAL A 86 -5.64 -10.86 -4.71
N GLY A 87 -5.89 -10.28 -5.89
CA GLY A 87 -7.22 -10.14 -6.48
C GLY A 87 -8.01 -8.88 -6.07
N SER A 88 -7.41 -7.94 -5.33
CA SER A 88 -8.06 -6.69 -4.94
C SER A 88 -7.88 -5.59 -6.02
N LEU A 89 -8.57 -5.77 -7.14
CA LEU A 89 -8.46 -4.85 -8.29
C LEU A 89 -8.92 -3.41 -7.98
N GLN A 90 -9.88 -3.26 -7.06
CA GLN A 90 -10.37 -1.94 -6.66
C GLN A 90 -9.31 -1.15 -5.88
N LEU A 91 -8.64 -1.77 -4.90
CA LEU A 91 -7.54 -1.12 -4.18
C LEU A 91 -6.36 -0.81 -5.12
N ALA A 92 -6.03 -1.75 -6.02
CA ALA A 92 -5.01 -1.51 -7.04
C ALA A 92 -5.31 -0.27 -7.89
N SER A 93 -6.56 -0.13 -8.36
CA SER A 93 -7.00 1.01 -9.16
C SER A 93 -6.95 2.34 -8.39
N VAL A 94 -7.33 2.34 -7.11
CA VAL A 94 -7.25 3.55 -6.26
C VAL A 94 -5.80 3.99 -6.09
N VAL A 95 -4.90 3.06 -5.74
CA VAL A 95 -3.47 3.37 -5.55
C VAL A 95 -2.83 3.83 -6.87
N GLU A 96 -3.15 3.17 -8.00
CA GLU A 96 -2.66 3.57 -9.33
C GLU A 96 -3.12 4.98 -9.71
N THR A 97 -4.37 5.34 -9.40
CA THR A 97 -4.89 6.70 -9.59
C THR A 97 -4.16 7.72 -8.70
N ALA A 98 -3.81 7.32 -7.48
CA ALA A 98 -3.06 8.16 -6.56
C ALA A 98 -1.62 8.42 -7.06
N ILE A 99 -0.95 7.39 -7.57
CA ILE A 99 0.37 7.48 -8.20
C ILE A 99 0.34 8.42 -9.42
N ALA A 100 -0.69 8.32 -10.26
CA ALA A 100 -0.81 9.13 -11.47
C ALA A 100 -0.84 10.65 -11.21
N LYS A 101 -1.17 11.09 -9.98
CA LYS A 101 -1.14 12.52 -9.59
C LYS A 101 0.27 13.11 -9.60
N PHE A 102 1.32 12.29 -9.54
CA PHE A 102 2.71 12.74 -9.63
C PHE A 102 3.17 12.99 -11.08
N GLY A 103 2.32 12.67 -12.07
CA GLY A 103 2.63 12.79 -13.49
C GLY A 103 3.10 11.46 -14.10
N PRO A 104 3.72 11.50 -15.30
CA PRO A 104 4.09 10.29 -16.05
C PRO A 104 5.23 9.48 -15.41
N ILE A 105 5.99 10.09 -14.50
CA ILE A 105 7.12 9.45 -13.83
C ILE A 105 6.95 9.66 -12.32
N PHE A 106 6.71 8.58 -11.59
CA PHE A 106 6.60 8.61 -10.14
C PHE A 106 7.99 8.79 -9.50
N PRO A 107 8.21 9.78 -8.62
CA PRO A 107 9.52 10.00 -8.01
C PRO A 107 9.88 8.94 -6.95
N ALA A 108 11.00 8.24 -7.14
CA ALA A 108 11.57 7.35 -6.12
C ALA A 108 12.16 8.12 -4.92
N ASP A 109 12.63 9.35 -5.14
CA ASP A 109 13.15 10.23 -4.09
C ASP A 109 12.03 10.85 -3.25
N GLU A 110 12.17 10.78 -1.93
CA GLU A 110 11.18 11.27 -0.97
C GLU A 110 10.99 12.79 -1.07
N GLY A 111 12.08 13.55 -1.17
CA GLY A 111 12.03 15.01 -1.28
C GLY A 111 11.27 15.47 -2.52
N ARG A 112 11.49 14.80 -3.66
CA ARG A 112 10.76 15.06 -4.91
C ARG A 112 9.27 14.72 -4.80
N ARG A 113 8.89 13.68 -4.07
CA ARG A 113 7.47 13.39 -3.79
C ARG A 113 6.86 14.51 -2.95
N TRP A 114 7.54 14.95 -1.89
CA TRP A 114 7.08 16.09 -1.09
C TRP A 114 6.90 17.36 -1.91
N ASP A 115 7.86 17.70 -2.76
CA ASP A 115 7.79 18.89 -3.59
C ASP A 115 6.64 18.84 -4.61
N ALA A 116 6.36 17.66 -5.17
CA ALA A 116 5.17 17.46 -5.99
C ALA A 116 3.88 17.65 -5.18
N MET A 117 3.80 17.05 -3.99
CA MET A 117 2.62 17.14 -3.13
C MET A 117 2.37 18.54 -2.56
N LYS A 118 3.39 19.38 -2.36
CA LYS A 118 3.21 20.79 -1.94
C LYS A 118 2.35 21.60 -2.90
N ARG A 119 2.28 21.19 -4.17
CA ARG A 119 1.46 21.82 -5.21
C ARG A 119 0.04 21.26 -5.30
N MET A 120 -0.26 20.20 -4.55
CA MET A 120 -1.58 19.57 -4.51
C MET A 120 -2.42 20.18 -3.39
N PRO A 121 -3.74 20.36 -3.59
CA PRO A 121 -4.65 20.80 -2.53
C PRO A 121 -4.57 19.90 -1.28
N LEU A 122 -4.71 20.51 -0.09
CA LEU A 122 -4.71 19.79 1.19
C LEU A 122 -6.10 19.36 1.63
N LYS A 123 -7.14 20.03 1.13
CA LYS A 123 -8.53 19.72 1.44
C LYS A 123 -9.39 19.70 0.20
N LYS A 124 -10.43 18.87 0.25
CA LYS A 124 -11.46 18.69 -0.78
C LYS A 124 -12.14 19.99 -1.24
N ASP A 125 -12.32 20.95 -0.33
CA ASP A 125 -12.93 22.26 -0.62
C ASP A 125 -11.95 23.29 -1.22
N GLU A 126 -10.64 23.01 -1.19
CA GLU A 126 -9.61 23.94 -1.64
C GLU A 126 -9.19 23.77 -3.12
N ARG A 127 -9.57 22.66 -3.78
CA ARG A 127 -9.62 22.40 -5.25
C ARG A 127 -9.72 20.89 -5.57
N ILE A 128 -10.27 20.54 -6.75
CA ILE A 128 -10.11 19.20 -7.35
C ILE A 128 -8.61 18.94 -7.57
N GLY A 129 -8.07 17.85 -7.00
CA GLY A 129 -6.68 17.45 -7.27
C GLY A 129 -5.91 16.84 -6.09
N GLY A 130 -6.38 16.99 -4.85
CA GLY A 130 -5.79 16.36 -3.66
C GLY A 130 -5.99 14.83 -3.58
N PHE A 131 -5.73 14.25 -2.41
CA PHE A 131 -5.88 12.81 -2.16
C PHE A 131 -7.18 12.42 -1.44
N ASP A 132 -7.91 13.37 -0.84
CA ASP A 132 -9.06 13.10 0.03
C ASP A 132 -10.09 12.14 -0.58
N ASP A 133 -10.50 12.34 -1.84
CA ASP A 133 -11.45 11.45 -2.52
C ASP A 133 -10.90 10.03 -2.73
N LEU A 134 -9.59 9.90 -2.88
CA LEU A 134 -8.92 8.60 -3.00
C LEU A 134 -8.75 7.94 -1.64
N ASP A 135 -8.49 8.72 -0.58
CA ASP A 135 -8.48 8.23 0.79
C ASP A 135 -9.86 7.69 1.16
N ASP A 136 -10.93 8.46 0.92
CA ASP A 136 -12.32 8.04 1.12
C ASP A 136 -12.62 6.72 0.39
N ARG A 137 -12.30 6.64 -0.91
CA ARG A 137 -12.50 5.42 -1.72
C ARG A 137 -11.65 4.24 -1.22
N PHE A 138 -10.43 4.50 -0.78
CA PHE A 138 -9.57 3.46 -0.23
C PHE A 138 -10.20 2.88 1.04
N TYR A 139 -10.70 3.74 1.94
CA TYR A 139 -11.37 3.31 3.16
C TYR A 139 -12.69 2.58 2.89
N GLU A 140 -13.48 3.03 1.92
CA GLU A 140 -14.71 2.35 1.50
C GLU A 140 -14.45 0.92 1.01
N VAL A 141 -13.46 0.75 0.14
CA VAL A 141 -13.09 -0.58 -0.38
C VAL A 141 -12.48 -1.44 0.73
N LEU A 142 -11.71 -0.83 1.63
CA LEU A 142 -11.05 -1.52 2.74
C LEU A 142 -11.97 -1.77 3.95
N ALA A 143 -13.16 -1.17 4.01
CA ALA A 143 -14.10 -1.35 5.13
C ALA A 143 -14.41 -2.84 5.39
N ASP A 144 -14.29 -3.68 4.36
CA ASP A 144 -14.17 -5.14 4.49
C ASP A 144 -12.71 -5.59 4.66
N GLY A 145 -12.05 -5.14 5.73
CA GLY A 145 -10.65 -5.48 6.01
C GLY A 145 -10.44 -6.99 6.22
N VAL A 146 -11.51 -7.69 6.61
CA VAL A 146 -11.56 -9.15 6.71
C VAL A 146 -11.37 -9.80 5.33
N ALA A 147 -12.04 -9.29 4.29
CA ALA A 147 -11.85 -9.80 2.93
C ALA A 147 -10.40 -9.62 2.44
N LEU A 148 -9.76 -8.47 2.67
CA LEU A 148 -8.35 -8.30 2.26
C LEU A 148 -7.43 -9.27 3.01
N ASN A 149 -7.66 -9.50 4.30
CA ASN A 149 -6.91 -10.50 5.07
C ASN A 149 -7.04 -11.91 4.49
N GLN A 150 -8.26 -12.32 4.18
CA GLN A 150 -8.52 -13.62 3.55
C GLN A 150 -7.89 -13.74 2.15
N MET A 151 -7.93 -12.67 1.36
CA MET A 151 -7.27 -12.61 0.05
C MET A 151 -5.75 -12.77 0.17
N ARG A 152 -5.12 -12.10 1.15
CA ARG A 152 -3.68 -12.23 1.41
C ARG A 152 -3.31 -13.65 1.87
N ASP A 153 -4.07 -14.24 2.78
CA ASP A 153 -3.84 -15.61 3.25
C ASP A 153 -4.02 -16.63 2.12
N ARG A 154 -5.06 -16.48 1.30
CA ARG A 154 -5.29 -17.31 0.11
C ARG A 154 -4.13 -17.21 -0.87
N TYR A 155 -3.63 -16.00 -1.12
CA TYR A 155 -2.49 -15.79 -2.01
C TYR A 155 -1.24 -16.57 -1.57
N VAL A 156 -0.93 -16.59 -0.27
CA VAL A 156 0.17 -17.42 0.27
C VAL A 156 -0.12 -18.91 0.09
N SER A 157 -1.33 -19.35 0.44
CA SER A 157 -1.72 -20.76 0.38
C SER A 157 -1.70 -21.31 -1.04
N GLU A 158 -2.08 -20.52 -2.04
CA GLU A 158 -2.14 -20.94 -3.45
C GLU A 158 -0.77 -20.80 -4.15
N HIS A 159 0.14 -19.98 -3.62
CA HIS A 159 1.43 -19.67 -4.25
C HIS A 159 2.64 -19.84 -3.31
N PRO A 160 2.79 -20.96 -2.58
CA PRO A 160 3.83 -21.10 -1.55
C PRO A 160 5.26 -20.94 -2.09
N SER A 161 5.53 -21.39 -3.32
CA SER A 161 6.84 -21.21 -3.99
C SER A 161 7.17 -19.74 -4.29
N GLY A 162 6.16 -18.88 -4.34
CA GLY A 162 6.31 -17.43 -4.48
C GLY A 162 6.76 -16.74 -3.18
N PHE A 163 6.75 -17.44 -2.04
CA PHE A 163 7.11 -16.91 -0.72
C PHE A 163 8.34 -17.60 -0.14
N PHE A 164 8.40 -18.92 -0.25
CA PHE A 164 9.45 -19.73 0.37
C PHE A 164 10.37 -20.25 -0.73
N ARG A 165 11.64 -19.82 -0.70
CA ARG A 165 12.66 -20.42 -1.56
C ARG A 165 12.83 -21.88 -1.11
N SER A 166 12.66 -22.83 -2.01
CA SER A 166 12.94 -24.24 -1.67
C SER A 166 14.40 -24.37 -1.23
N THR A 167 14.60 -24.76 0.03
CA THR A 167 15.89 -25.27 0.49
C THR A 167 16.10 -26.63 -0.18
N LYS A 168 17.08 -26.71 -1.08
CA LYS A 168 17.64 -27.99 -1.49
C LYS A 168 18.44 -28.60 -0.34
#